data_AF-A0A520LLA0-F1
#
_entry.id   AF-A0A520LLA0-F1
#
_cell.length_a   1.000
_cell.length_b   1.000
_cell.length_c   1.000
_cell.angle_alpha   90.00
_cell.angle_beta   90.00
_cell.angle_gamma   90.00
#
_symmetry.space_group_name_H-M   'P 1'
#
loop_
_entity.id
_entity.type
_entity.pdbx_description
1 polymer ?
#
loop_
_entity_poly.entity_id
_entity_poly.type
_entity_poly.pdbx_seq_one_letter_code
_entity_poly.pdbx_strand_id
1 'polypeptide(L)'
;ARTIKAGGHRLRYLLGLDAVDLRMYADLAALWEGWTKNWCLGLDRDPAKALAAAGVVVVMFSIPWLLLPVAIGLLLALPPMQGWWLALLTAALVAVGQQLILRLWTRQQFQLPIDYWWLMGAGGLIVGAIGPVSVWRTLTGQGWTWKGRSLR
;
A
#
# COMPACT_ATOMS: atom_id res chain seq x y z
N ALA A 1 -12.80 26.54 7.09
CA ALA A 1 -13.80 26.24 6.03
C ALA A 1 -15.13 26.97 6.23
N ARG A 2 -15.81 26.84 7.39
CA ARG A 2 -17.08 27.54 7.66
C ARG A 2 -16.97 29.07 7.54
N THR A 3 -15.90 29.66 8.05
CA THR A 3 -15.61 31.10 7.97
C THR A 3 -15.42 31.59 6.54
N ILE A 4 -14.78 30.79 5.67
CA ILE A 4 -14.52 31.16 4.26
C ILE A 4 -15.83 31.15 3.46
N LYS A 5 -16.71 30.16 3.71
CA LYS A 5 -18.04 30.10 3.10
C LYS A 5 -18.96 31.23 3.59
N ALA A 6 -18.87 31.59 4.87
CA ALA A 6 -19.64 32.70 5.45
C ALA A 6 -19.27 34.07 4.84
N GLY A 7 -18.01 34.25 4.40
CA GLY A 7 -17.55 35.48 3.75
C GLY A 7 -17.83 35.57 2.24
N GLY A 8 -18.58 34.64 1.65
CA GLY A 8 -18.88 34.64 0.20
C GLY A 8 -17.68 34.27 -0.71
N HIS A 9 -16.56 33.85 -0.13
CA HIS A 9 -15.39 33.43 -0.90
C HIS A 9 -15.54 31.99 -1.42
N ARG A 10 -14.91 31.72 -2.58
CA ARG A 10 -14.90 30.39 -3.21
C ARG A 10 -13.63 29.65 -2.81
N LEU A 11 -13.78 28.40 -2.39
CA LEU A 11 -12.64 27.50 -2.18
C LEU A 11 -12.24 26.89 -3.53
N ARG A 12 -10.96 26.92 -3.86
CA ARG A 12 -10.39 26.18 -4.99
C ARG A 12 -9.31 25.24 -4.47
N TYR A 13 -9.41 23.97 -4.83
CA TYR A 13 -8.35 22.99 -4.58
C TYR A 13 -7.42 22.99 -5.78
N LEU A 14 -6.15 23.26 -5.53
CA LEU A 14 -5.08 23.24 -6.52
C LEU A 14 -4.05 22.21 -6.09
N LEU A 15 -3.49 21.48 -7.05
CA LEU A 15 -2.40 20.54 -6.80
C LEU A 15 -1.10 21.34 -6.69
N GLY A 16 -0.55 21.45 -5.48
CA GLY A 16 0.70 22.17 -5.22
C GLY A 16 1.86 21.21 -5.01
N LEU A 17 2.31 20.52 -6.07
CA LEU A 17 3.44 19.58 -5.98
C LEU A 17 4.75 20.31 -5.60
N ASP A 18 4.99 21.48 -6.18
CA ASP A 18 6.20 22.28 -5.93
C ASP A 18 6.02 23.33 -4.81
N ALA A 19 4.85 23.37 -4.17
CA ALA A 19 4.48 24.44 -3.24
C ALA A 19 4.77 24.09 -1.77
N VAL A 20 4.67 22.81 -1.40
CA VAL A 20 4.77 22.36 -0.01
C VAL A 20 5.29 20.92 0.06
N ASP A 21 6.35 20.71 0.84
CA ASP A 21 6.79 19.36 1.24
C ASP A 21 6.06 18.90 2.51
N LEU A 22 5.51 17.68 2.46
CA LEU A 22 4.74 17.09 3.57
C LEU A 22 5.32 15.74 3.98
N ARG A 23 5.76 15.64 5.24
CA ARG A 23 6.10 14.37 5.88
C ARG A 23 4.96 13.96 6.82
N MET A 24 4.07 13.07 6.35
CA MET A 24 2.92 12.63 7.15
C MET A 24 3.33 11.75 8.35
N TYR A 25 4.37 10.93 8.18
CA TYR A 25 4.88 10.02 9.21
C TYR A 25 6.37 10.24 9.45
N ALA A 26 6.75 10.34 10.73
CA ALA A 26 8.14 10.49 11.13
C ALA A 26 8.91 9.18 11.03
N ASP A 27 8.26 8.05 11.31
CA ASP A 27 8.89 6.74 11.35
C ASP A 27 7.87 5.64 11.00
N LEU A 28 8.35 4.39 10.96
CA LEU A 28 7.53 3.23 10.66
C LEU A 28 6.47 2.96 11.74
N ALA A 29 6.74 3.28 13.01
CA ALA A 29 5.79 3.07 14.10
C ALA A 29 4.59 4.03 13.98
N ALA A 30 4.86 5.30 13.68
CA ALA A 30 3.83 6.30 13.39
C ALA A 30 3.04 5.97 12.12
N LEU A 31 3.71 5.45 11.08
CA LEU A 31 3.05 4.95 9.87
C LEU A 31 2.12 3.79 10.20
N TRP A 32 2.62 2.81 10.95
CA TRP A 32 1.86 1.65 11.39
C TRP A 32 0.63 2.07 12.20
N GLU A 33 0.79 2.91 13.22
CA GLU A 33 -0.34 3.39 14.04
C GLU A 33 -1.37 4.12 13.17
N GLY A 34 -0.92 5.01 12.29
CA GLY A 34 -1.81 5.82 11.44
C GLY A 34 -2.57 5.01 10.40
N TRP A 35 -1.88 4.12 9.69
CA TRP A 35 -2.52 3.27 8.67
C TRP A 35 -3.46 2.25 9.30
N THR A 36 -3.04 1.59 10.38
CA THR A 36 -3.86 0.56 11.02
C THR A 36 -5.12 1.16 11.64
N LYS A 37 -5.07 2.40 12.12
CA LYS A 37 -6.26 3.15 12.50
C LYS A 37 -7.23 3.38 11.33
N ASN A 38 -6.71 3.84 10.20
CA ASN A 38 -7.55 4.34 9.11
C ASN A 38 -8.06 3.24 8.18
N TRP A 39 -7.37 2.10 8.09
CA TRP A 39 -7.64 1.08 7.07
C TRP A 39 -9.07 0.53 7.12
N CYS A 40 -9.51 -0.05 8.24
CA CYS A 40 -10.86 -0.57 8.38
C CYS A 40 -11.93 0.54 8.40
N LEU A 41 -11.63 1.69 9.02
CA LEU A 41 -12.52 2.87 8.98
C LEU A 41 -12.77 3.38 7.56
N GLY A 42 -11.75 3.38 6.71
CA GLY A 42 -11.83 3.79 5.31
C GLY A 42 -12.57 2.80 4.41
N LEU A 43 -12.90 1.61 4.94
CA LEU A 43 -13.64 0.56 4.25
C LEU A 43 -14.97 0.28 4.97
N ASP A 44 -15.64 1.35 5.41
CA ASP A 44 -16.95 1.33 6.07
C ASP A 44 -17.02 0.49 7.36
N ARG A 45 -15.88 0.23 8.00
CA ARG A 45 -15.76 -0.71 9.14
C ARG A 45 -16.18 -2.16 8.79
N ASP A 46 -16.16 -2.51 7.51
CA ASP A 46 -16.48 -3.85 7.05
C ASP A 46 -15.22 -4.74 7.07
N PRO A 47 -15.17 -5.79 7.91
CA PRO A 47 -14.02 -6.68 8.01
C PRO A 47 -13.69 -7.41 6.71
N ALA A 48 -14.72 -7.81 5.94
CA ALA A 48 -14.53 -8.56 4.71
C ALA A 48 -13.90 -7.65 3.65
N LYS A 49 -14.41 -6.43 3.49
CA LYS A 49 -13.79 -5.43 2.59
C LYS A 49 -12.35 -5.10 3.02
N ALA A 50 -12.11 -4.93 4.31
CA ALA A 50 -10.79 -4.62 4.86
C ALA A 50 -9.75 -5.71 4.58
N LEU A 51 -10.11 -6.98 4.79
CA LEU A 51 -9.24 -8.11 4.51
C LEU A 51 -9.06 -8.34 3.01
N ALA A 52 -10.13 -8.23 2.22
CA ALA A 52 -10.07 -8.39 0.77
C ALA A 52 -9.17 -7.31 0.13
N ALA A 53 -9.32 -6.04 0.54
CA ALA A 53 -8.46 -4.97 0.08
C ALA A 53 -6.98 -5.21 0.43
N ALA A 54 -6.70 -5.71 1.64
CA ALA A 54 -5.32 -6.00 2.06
C ALA A 54 -4.74 -7.16 1.26
N GLY A 55 -5.55 -8.20 1.02
CA GLY A 55 -5.21 -9.32 0.14
C GLY A 55 -4.90 -8.87 -1.29
N VAL A 56 -5.73 -7.99 -1.86
CA VAL A 56 -5.49 -7.41 -3.19
C VAL A 56 -4.16 -6.67 -3.24
N VAL A 57 -3.82 -5.88 -2.22
CA VAL A 57 -2.51 -5.21 -2.14
C VAL A 57 -1.37 -6.23 -2.09
N VAL A 58 -1.47 -7.29 -1.29
CA VAL A 58 -0.45 -8.36 -1.25
C VAL A 58 -0.31 -9.03 -2.62
N VAL A 59 -1.42 -9.36 -3.27
CA VAL A 59 -1.43 -9.98 -4.60
C VAL A 59 -0.79 -9.08 -5.65
N MET A 60 -1.15 -7.79 -5.66
CA MET A 60 -0.67 -6.85 -6.66
C MET A 60 0.78 -6.46 -6.44
N PHE A 61 1.23 -6.34 -5.19
CA PHE A 61 2.52 -5.74 -4.86
C PHE A 61 3.56 -6.73 -4.35
N SER A 62 3.19 -7.75 -3.58
CA SER A 62 4.14 -8.69 -2.97
C SER A 62 4.32 -9.97 -3.76
N ILE A 63 3.23 -10.56 -4.26
CA ILE A 63 3.28 -11.86 -4.96
C ILE A 63 4.23 -11.84 -6.17
N PRO A 64 4.24 -10.84 -7.07
CA PRO A 64 5.18 -10.82 -8.20
C PRO A 64 6.64 -10.95 -7.77
N TRP A 65 7.03 -10.28 -6.69
CA TRP A 65 8.39 -10.34 -6.16
C TRP A 65 8.72 -11.66 -5.48
N LEU A 66 7.77 -12.26 -4.78
CA LEU A 66 7.94 -13.58 -4.16
C LEU A 66 8.00 -14.71 -5.20
N LEU A 67 7.27 -14.57 -6.31
CA LEU A 67 7.24 -15.57 -7.38
C LEU A 67 8.55 -15.62 -8.16
N LEU A 68 9.34 -14.54 -8.23
CA LEU A 68 10.64 -14.56 -8.91
C LEU A 68 11.62 -15.61 -8.34
N PRO A 69 12.02 -15.56 -7.05
CA PRO A 69 12.91 -16.58 -6.49
C PRO A 69 12.28 -17.96 -6.44
N VAL A 70 10.96 -18.05 -6.25
CA VAL A 70 10.23 -19.34 -6.27
C VAL A 70 10.31 -19.98 -7.66
N ALA A 71 10.03 -19.24 -8.73
CA ALA A 71 10.09 -19.76 -10.09
C ALA A 71 11.52 -20.17 -10.49
N ILE A 72 12.53 -19.39 -10.09
CA ILE A 72 13.95 -19.74 -10.28
C ILE A 72 14.28 -21.04 -9.53
N GLY A 73 13.88 -21.15 -8.26
CA GLY A 73 14.10 -22.37 -7.47
C GLY A 73 13.45 -23.61 -8.09
N LEU A 74 12.22 -23.47 -8.60
CA LEU A 74 11.49 -24.56 -9.27
C LEU A 74 12.13 -24.95 -10.60
N LEU A 75 12.63 -23.99 -11.39
CA LEU A 75 13.38 -24.27 -12.63
C LEU A 75 14.62 -25.14 -12.37
N LEU A 76 15.32 -24.87 -11.27
CA LEU A 76 16.53 -25.59 -10.89
C LEU A 76 16.22 -26.95 -10.24
N ALA A 77 15.15 -27.04 -9.45
CA ALA A 77 14.83 -28.24 -8.66
C ALA A 77 13.96 -29.26 -9.41
N LEU A 78 13.13 -28.83 -10.37
CA LEU A 78 12.14 -29.69 -11.05
C LEU A 78 12.21 -29.58 -12.59
N PRO A 79 13.24 -30.19 -13.22
CA PRO A 79 13.43 -30.17 -14.67
C PRO A 79 12.26 -30.67 -15.53
N PRO A 80 11.48 -31.70 -15.13
CA PRO A 80 10.40 -32.22 -15.97
C PRO A 80 9.28 -31.21 -16.27
N MET A 81 9.15 -30.13 -15.48
CA MET A 81 8.09 -29.13 -15.60
C MET A 81 8.62 -27.74 -16.01
N GLN A 82 9.80 -27.68 -16.63
CA GLN A 82 10.47 -26.42 -16.99
C GLN A 82 9.59 -25.42 -17.74
N GLY A 83 8.74 -25.86 -18.68
CA GLY A 83 7.83 -24.98 -19.41
C GLY A 83 6.89 -24.19 -18.50
N TRP A 84 6.32 -24.84 -17.47
CA TRP A 84 5.44 -24.20 -16.49
C TRP A 84 6.19 -23.21 -15.61
N TRP A 85 7.39 -23.56 -15.17
CA TRP A 85 8.21 -22.68 -14.33
C TRP A 85 8.74 -21.48 -15.10
N LEU A 86 9.06 -21.65 -16.38
CA LEU A 86 9.42 -20.55 -17.27
C LEU A 86 8.24 -19.61 -17.50
N ALA A 87 7.03 -20.16 -17.70
CA ALA A 87 5.82 -19.34 -17.80
C ALA A 87 5.54 -18.56 -16.51
N LEU A 88 5.72 -19.19 -15.34
CA LEU A 88 5.59 -18.54 -14.03
C LEU A 88 6.61 -17.41 -13.86
N LEU A 89 7.88 -17.67 -14.19
CA LEU A 89 8.94 -16.65 -14.15
C LEU A 89 8.62 -15.48 -15.07
N THR A 90 8.16 -15.78 -16.29
CA THR A 90 7.79 -14.77 -17.28
C THR A 90 6.62 -13.92 -16.78
N ALA A 91 5.58 -14.54 -16.21
CA ALA A 91 4.45 -13.82 -15.63
C ALA A 91 4.87 -12.91 -14.46
N ALA A 92 5.75 -13.40 -13.57
CA ALA A 92 6.29 -12.62 -12.47
C ALA A 92 7.11 -11.42 -12.95
N LEU A 93 7.97 -11.62 -13.97
CA LEU A 93 8.75 -10.54 -14.59
C LEU A 93 7.86 -9.50 -15.26
N VAL A 94 6.83 -9.93 -15.98
CA VAL A 94 5.85 -9.03 -16.60
C VAL A 94 5.15 -8.19 -15.53
N ALA A 95 4.69 -8.81 -14.45
CA ALA A 95 4.02 -8.11 -13.36
C ALA A 95 4.94 -7.09 -12.66
N VAL A 96 6.20 -7.44 -12.39
CA VAL A 96 7.19 -6.49 -11.85
C VAL A 96 7.48 -5.36 -12.85
N GLY A 97 7.57 -5.67 -14.15
CA GLY A 97 7.70 -4.67 -15.21
C GLY A 97 6.53 -3.70 -15.24
N GLN A 98 5.29 -4.18 -15.10
CA GLN A 98 4.10 -3.34 -15.00
C GLN A 98 4.14 -2.42 -13.78
N GLN A 99 4.58 -2.92 -12.63
CA GLN A 99 4.77 -2.08 -11.43
C GLN A 99 5.78 -0.96 -11.67
N LEU A 100 6.91 -1.26 -12.35
CA LEU A 100 7.92 -0.27 -12.69
C LEU A 100 7.38 0.79 -13.66
N ILE A 101 6.66 0.38 -14.69
CA ILE A 101 6.04 1.30 -15.65
C ILE A 101 5.07 2.25 -14.93
N LEU A 102 4.21 1.71 -14.06
CA LEU A 102 3.30 2.53 -13.25
C LEU A 102 4.07 3.48 -12.33
N ARG A 103 5.16 3.03 -11.71
CA ARG A 103 6.00 3.88 -10.85
C ARG A 103 6.65 5.01 -11.63
N LEU A 104 7.15 4.76 -12.83
CA LEU A 104 7.73 5.76 -13.72
C LEU A 104 6.67 6.78 -14.16
N TRP A 105 5.47 6.32 -14.50
CA TRP A 105 4.35 7.20 -14.80
C TRP A 105 3.97 8.06 -13.59
N THR A 106 3.84 7.49 -12.40
CA THR A 106 3.56 8.24 -11.17
C THR A 106 4.64 9.26 -10.86
N ARG A 107 5.92 8.93 -11.08
CA ARG A 107 7.02 9.90 -10.95
C ARG A 107 6.85 11.08 -11.90
N GLN A 108 6.49 10.84 -13.16
CA GLN A 108 6.28 11.92 -14.13
C GLN A 108 5.09 12.81 -13.77
N GLN A 109 4.01 12.23 -13.22
CA GLN A 109 2.80 12.98 -12.88
C GLN A 109 2.84 13.69 -11.53
N PHE A 110 3.53 13.11 -10.54
CA PHE A 110 3.46 13.54 -9.14
C PHE A 110 4.83 13.85 -8.53
N GLN A 111 5.90 13.85 -9.33
CA GLN A 111 7.29 14.08 -8.90
C GLN A 111 7.76 13.18 -7.74
N LEU A 112 7.14 12.01 -7.58
CA LEU A 112 7.53 11.08 -6.52
C LEU A 112 8.92 10.49 -6.78
N PRO A 113 9.82 10.45 -5.78
CA PRO A 113 11.14 9.88 -5.94
C PRO A 113 11.05 8.40 -6.31
N ILE A 114 11.93 7.93 -7.18
CA ILE A 114 11.99 6.50 -7.57
C ILE A 114 12.76 5.65 -6.56
N ASP A 115 13.37 6.29 -5.58
CA ASP A 115 14.19 5.63 -4.57
C ASP A 115 13.39 4.53 -3.89
N TYR A 116 14.05 3.37 -3.74
CA TYR A 116 13.50 2.19 -3.07
C TYR A 116 12.21 1.62 -3.69
N TRP A 117 11.91 1.88 -4.97
CA TRP A 117 10.72 1.32 -5.62
C TRP A 117 10.63 -0.21 -5.55
N TRP A 118 11.78 -0.90 -5.56
CA TRP A 118 11.88 -2.36 -5.42
C TRP A 118 11.42 -2.88 -4.05
N LEU A 119 11.35 -2.01 -3.02
CA LEU A 119 10.75 -2.34 -1.72
C LEU A 119 9.21 -2.38 -1.76
N MET A 120 8.56 -2.11 -2.90
CA MET A 120 7.11 -2.26 -3.03
C MET A 120 6.62 -3.66 -2.63
N GLY A 121 7.42 -4.71 -2.90
CA GLY A 121 7.12 -6.06 -2.43
C GLY A 121 6.97 -6.16 -0.91
N ALA A 122 7.91 -5.57 -0.17
CA ALA A 122 7.86 -5.51 1.29
C ALA A 122 6.72 -4.60 1.79
N GLY A 123 6.49 -3.46 1.12
CA GLY A 123 5.38 -2.55 1.42
C GLY A 123 4.01 -3.23 1.33
N GLY A 124 3.81 -4.08 0.31
CA GLY A 124 2.58 -4.87 0.18
C GLY A 124 2.36 -5.84 1.35
N LEU A 125 3.42 -6.45 1.89
CA LEU A 125 3.34 -7.32 3.06
C LEU A 125 3.01 -6.54 4.34
N ILE A 126 3.57 -5.34 4.49
CA ILE A 126 3.24 -4.43 5.60
C ILE A 126 1.75 -4.08 5.56
N VAL A 127 1.21 -3.74 4.39
CA VAL A 127 -0.23 -3.49 4.23
C VAL A 127 -1.06 -4.75 4.46
N GLY A 128 -0.56 -5.90 4.00
CA GLY A 128 -1.14 -7.21 4.28
C GLY A 128 -1.28 -7.49 5.77
N ALA A 129 -0.33 -7.04 6.60
CA ALA A 129 -0.39 -7.15 8.05
C ALA A 129 -1.29 -6.07 8.68
N ILE A 130 -1.33 -4.86 8.12
CA ILE A 130 -2.20 -3.76 8.57
C ILE A 130 -3.68 -4.17 8.53
N GLY A 131 -4.13 -4.85 7.47
CA GLY A 131 -5.53 -5.25 7.31
C GLY A 131 -6.10 -6.03 8.51
N PRO A 132 -5.54 -7.21 8.84
CA PRO A 132 -5.96 -8.02 9.98
C PRO A 132 -5.87 -7.28 11.32
N VAL A 133 -4.79 -6.53 11.56
CA VAL A 133 -4.60 -5.80 12.83
C VAL A 133 -5.63 -4.67 12.96
N SER A 134 -5.94 -4.00 11.85
CA SER A 134 -6.96 -2.95 11.79
C SER A 134 -8.35 -3.50 12.10
N VAL A 135 -8.70 -4.65 11.52
CA VAL A 135 -9.96 -5.36 11.78
C VAL A 135 -10.04 -5.80 13.24
N TRP A 136 -8.99 -6.47 13.74
CA TRP A 136 -8.95 -6.96 15.12
C TRP A 136 -9.15 -5.83 16.15
N ARG A 137 -8.43 -4.71 16.00
CA ARG A 137 -8.58 -3.56 16.90
C ARG A 137 -9.94 -2.87 16.79
N THR A 138 -10.51 -2.82 15.59
CA THR A 138 -11.85 -2.26 15.37
C THR A 138 -12.93 -3.11 16.05
N LEU A 139 -12.83 -4.43 15.95
CA LEU A 139 -13.80 -5.37 16.52
C LEU A 139 -13.67 -5.51 18.04
N THR A 140 -12.44 -5.47 18.59
CA THR A 140 -12.20 -5.59 20.04
C THR A 140 -12.45 -4.30 20.82
N GLY A 141 -12.76 -3.19 20.13
CA GLY A 141 -12.95 -1.89 20.76
C GLY A 141 -11.68 -1.36 21.45
N GLN A 142 -10.51 -1.92 21.13
CA GLN A 142 -9.22 -1.34 21.53
C GLN A 142 -9.06 -0.02 20.78
N GLY A 143 -9.53 1.05 21.42
CA GLY A 143 -9.55 2.40 20.87
C GLY A 143 -8.18 2.80 20.35
N TRP A 144 -8.18 3.62 19.31
CA TRP A 144 -6.95 4.12 18.72
C TRP A 144 -6.42 5.27 19.56
N THR A 145 -5.18 5.16 20.03
CA THR A 145 -4.44 6.35 20.45
C THR A 145 -3.97 7.09 19.20
N TRP A 146 -3.95 8.42 19.24
CA TRP A 146 -3.24 9.22 18.25
C TRP A 146 -2.59 10.38 18.97
N LYS A 147 -1.25 10.44 18.94
CA LYS A 147 -0.47 11.45 19.67
C LYS A 147 -0.90 11.56 21.15
N GLY A 148 -1.12 10.42 21.80
CA GLY A 148 -1.52 10.34 23.21
C GLY A 148 -3.01 10.61 23.49
N ARG A 149 -3.86 10.81 22.47
CA ARG A 149 -5.30 10.99 22.64
C ARG A 149 -6.06 9.73 22.24
N SER A 150 -6.89 9.21 23.13
CA SER A 150 -7.83 8.12 22.82
C SER A 150 -8.91 8.65 21.87
N LEU A 151 -9.03 8.04 20.71
CA LEU A 151 -10.10 8.29 19.75
C LEU A 151 -11.25 7.35 20.12
N ARG A 152 -12.14 7.85 20.99
CA ARG A 152 -13.48 7.28 21.18
C ARG A 152 -14.39 7.81 20.09
#